data_AF-A0A0W0RNB8-F1
#
_entry.id   AF-A0A0W0RNB8-F1
#
_cell.length_a   1.000
_cell.length_b   1.000
_cell.length_c   1.000
_cell.angle_alpha   90.00
_cell.angle_beta   90.00
_cell.angle_gamma   90.00
#
_symmetry.space_group_name_H-M   'P 1'
#
loop_
_entity.id
_entity.type
_entity.pdbx_description
1 polymer ?
#
loop_
_entity_poly.entity_id
_entity_poly.type
_entity_poly.pdbx_seq_one_letter_code
_entity_poly.pdbx_strand_id
1 'polypeptide(L)'
;MFWMRVFRICRFSKSVFFEWATGPVFKRSLILALCAPAITLSFYRYFFDENKMMDELNTLIVGAIAFVGSYGIYLLIGLISAPYIAYKREKEKGNFFGNRFVYHLPRHIYTTIIKPTDHEQLTTFVIKDAEPNSLVSFDFKYTGGLGYVSVVGSSDYVRDSTQAASLRGQQVSLRIDKKCKATLKCFTAPYSDDTQLRIYMHSWEYQE
;
A
#
# COMPACT_ATOMS: atom_id res chain seq x y z
N MET A 1 9.11 11.20 26.05
CA MET A 1 9.90 10.79 24.86
C MET A 1 9.82 9.29 24.56
N PHE A 2 9.93 8.39 25.55
CA PHE A 2 9.85 6.93 25.33
C PHE A 2 8.46 6.46 24.88
N TRP A 3 7.39 6.95 25.51
CA TRP A 3 6.00 6.59 25.17
C TRP A 3 5.60 6.94 23.72
N MET A 4 6.03 8.09 23.20
CA MET A 4 5.80 8.45 21.79
C MET A 4 6.50 7.49 20.81
N ARG A 5 7.71 7.00 21.14
CA ARG A 5 8.39 5.97 20.34
C ARG A 5 7.65 4.63 20.40
N VAL A 6 7.12 4.24 21.56
CA VAL A 6 6.35 2.99 21.72
C VAL A 6 5.04 3.04 20.92
N PHE A 7 4.25 4.11 21.03
CA PHE A 7 3.02 4.27 20.24
C PHE A 7 3.29 4.27 18.74
N ARG A 8 4.40 4.86 18.29
CA ARG A 8 4.83 4.87 16.88
C ARG A 8 5.16 3.46 16.37
N ILE A 9 5.99 2.73 17.11
CA ILE A 9 6.35 1.35 16.76
C ILE A 9 5.10 0.46 16.75
N CYS A 10 4.17 0.65 17.70
CA CYS A 10 2.90 -0.08 17.72
C CYS A 10 2.01 0.21 16.51
N ARG A 11 1.97 1.46 16.01
CA ARG A 11 1.18 1.81 14.83
C ARG A 11 1.75 1.19 13.56
N PHE A 12 3.08 1.27 13.38
CA PHE A 12 3.75 0.66 12.23
C PHE A 12 3.77 -0.88 12.31
N SER A 13 3.88 -1.45 13.52
CA SER A 13 3.80 -2.89 13.72
C SER A 13 2.42 -3.43 13.37
N LYS A 14 1.35 -2.64 13.55
CA LYS A 14 -0.01 -3.03 13.14
C LYS A 14 -0.09 -3.24 11.63
N SER A 15 0.37 -2.29 10.81
CA SER A 15 0.34 -2.44 9.35
C SER A 15 1.22 -3.60 8.88
N VAL A 16 2.41 -3.73 9.43
CA VAL A 16 3.34 -4.85 9.15
C VAL A 16 2.73 -6.19 9.55
N PHE A 17 2.05 -6.27 10.70
CA PHE A 17 1.36 -7.46 11.15
C PHE A 17 0.21 -7.84 10.22
N PHE A 18 -0.60 -6.87 9.77
CA PHE A 18 -1.68 -7.14 8.82
C PHE A 18 -1.15 -7.63 7.47
N GLU A 19 -0.10 -7.02 6.93
CA GLU A 19 0.57 -7.53 5.71
C GLU A 19 1.08 -8.97 5.90
N TRP A 20 1.65 -9.25 7.07
CA TRP A 20 2.20 -10.57 7.40
C TRP A 20 1.09 -11.62 7.58
N ALA A 21 0.03 -11.29 8.30
CA ALA A 21 -1.12 -12.15 8.53
C ALA A 21 -1.90 -12.44 7.24
N THR A 22 -2.05 -11.45 6.36
CA THR A 22 -2.81 -11.61 5.10
C THR A 22 -1.98 -12.20 3.97
N GLY A 23 -0.66 -12.04 4.00
CA GLY A 23 0.27 -12.58 3.01
C GLY A 23 0.04 -14.04 2.60
N PRO A 24 -0.08 -14.99 3.55
CA PRO A 24 -0.34 -16.40 3.22
C PRO A 24 -1.77 -16.67 2.70
N VAL A 25 -2.77 -15.93 3.18
CA VAL A 25 -4.19 -16.12 2.78
C VAL A 25 -4.41 -15.82 1.29
N PHE A 26 -3.66 -14.86 0.75
CA PHE A 26 -3.71 -14.52 -0.68
C PHE A 26 -2.78 -15.39 -1.56
N LYS A 27 -2.05 -16.35 -1.00
CA LYS A 27 -1.31 -17.33 -1.81
C LYS A 27 -2.32 -18.31 -2.43
N ARG A 28 -2.34 -18.38 -3.76
CA ARG A 28 -3.20 -19.27 -4.56
C ARG A 28 -3.16 -20.73 -4.09
N SER A 29 -2.02 -21.19 -3.56
CA SER A 29 -1.84 -22.53 -3.01
C SER A 29 -2.68 -22.82 -1.76
N LEU A 30 -2.93 -21.82 -0.90
CA LEU A 30 -3.67 -21.98 0.34
C LEU A 30 -5.19 -22.01 0.08
N ILE A 31 -5.64 -21.24 -0.93
CA ILE A 31 -7.01 -21.33 -1.46
C ILE A 31 -7.26 -22.72 -2.08
N LEU A 32 -6.31 -23.23 -2.88
CA LEU A 32 -6.37 -24.57 -3.45
C LEU A 32 -6.41 -25.67 -2.37
N ALA A 33 -5.61 -25.52 -1.32
CA ALA A 33 -5.58 -26.45 -0.19
C ALA A 33 -6.89 -26.46 0.62
N LEU A 34 -7.66 -25.36 0.63
CA LEU A 34 -8.98 -25.28 1.26
C LEU A 34 -10.10 -25.81 0.36
N CYS A 35 -9.98 -25.70 -0.96
CA CYS A 35 -10.99 -26.18 -1.91
C CYS A 35 -10.88 -27.67 -2.22
N ALA A 36 -9.65 -28.22 -2.29
CA ALA A 36 -9.43 -29.63 -2.61
C ALA A 36 -10.17 -30.62 -1.68
N PRO A 37 -10.23 -30.42 -0.35
CA PRO A 37 -10.95 -31.29 0.59
C PRO A 37 -12.47 -31.28 0.37
N ALA A 38 -13.06 -30.14 0.00
CA ALA A 38 -14.49 -30.03 -0.29
C ALA A 38 -14.89 -30.75 -1.59
N ILE A 39 -14.00 -30.73 -2.58
CA ILE A 39 -14.16 -31.45 -3.85
C ILE A 39 -14.03 -32.97 -3.61
N THR A 40 -13.05 -33.39 -2.81
CA THR A 40 -12.87 -34.81 -2.47
C THR A 40 -14.05 -35.35 -1.66
N LEU A 41 -14.53 -34.64 -0.64
CA LEU A 41 -15.74 -35.02 0.11
C LEU A 41 -16.97 -35.19 -0.79
N SER A 42 -17.16 -34.29 -1.76
CA SER A 42 -18.26 -34.37 -2.72
C SER A 42 -18.13 -35.58 -3.65
N PHE A 43 -16.91 -35.95 -4.02
CA PHE A 43 -16.60 -37.15 -4.81
C PHE A 43 -16.82 -38.44 -4.00
N TYR A 44 -16.36 -38.49 -2.75
CA TYR A 44 -16.56 -39.64 -1.86
C TYR A 44 -18.04 -39.90 -1.55
N ARG A 45 -18.83 -38.85 -1.34
CA ARG A 45 -20.30 -38.95 -1.16
C ARG A 45 -21.00 -39.58 -2.36
N TYR A 46 -20.47 -39.41 -3.56
CA TYR A 46 -21.09 -39.90 -4.79
C TYR A 46 -20.64 -41.33 -5.18
N PHE A 47 -19.45 -41.75 -4.75
CA PHE A 47 -18.81 -42.99 -5.21
C PHE A 47 -18.53 -44.05 -4.13
N PHE A 48 -18.60 -43.73 -2.83
CA PHE A 48 -18.22 -44.65 -1.75
C PHE A 48 -19.27 -44.80 -0.64
N ASP A 49 -19.15 -45.91 0.09
CA ASP A 49 -20.01 -46.33 1.20
C ASP A 49 -19.87 -45.42 2.44
N GLU A 50 -20.95 -45.31 3.23
CA GLU A 50 -21.11 -44.30 4.29
C GLU A 50 -20.01 -44.36 5.37
N ASN A 51 -19.49 -45.56 5.65
CA ASN A 51 -18.40 -45.78 6.61
C ASN A 51 -17.06 -45.17 6.14
N LYS A 52 -16.73 -45.27 4.84
CA LYS A 52 -15.50 -44.65 4.29
C LYS A 52 -15.60 -43.14 4.26
N MET A 53 -16.81 -42.60 4.09
CA MET A 53 -17.05 -41.16 4.16
C MET A 53 -16.78 -40.61 5.57
N MET A 54 -17.18 -41.34 6.62
CA MET A 54 -16.97 -40.90 8.01
C MET A 54 -15.49 -40.87 8.42
N ASP A 55 -14.68 -41.82 7.94
CA ASP A 55 -13.23 -41.84 8.19
C ASP A 55 -12.49 -40.68 7.50
N GLU A 56 -12.85 -40.37 6.25
CA GLU A 56 -12.32 -39.20 5.53
C GLU A 56 -12.79 -37.87 6.15
N LEU A 57 -14.03 -37.81 6.62
CA LEU A 57 -14.55 -36.64 7.34
C LEU A 57 -13.77 -36.40 8.63
N ASN A 58 -13.48 -37.44 9.41
CA ASN A 58 -12.66 -37.33 10.63
C ASN A 58 -11.24 -36.86 10.29
N THR A 59 -10.63 -37.42 9.24
CA THR A 59 -9.30 -37.01 8.78
C THR A 59 -9.27 -35.54 8.36
N LEU A 60 -10.33 -35.07 7.70
CA LEU A 60 -10.50 -33.70 7.28
C LEU A 60 -10.73 -32.74 8.46
N ILE A 61 -11.51 -33.16 9.47
CA ILE A 61 -11.70 -32.41 10.72
C ILE A 61 -10.36 -32.26 11.46
N VAL A 62 -9.61 -33.35 11.60
CA VAL A 62 -8.27 -33.33 12.24
C VAL A 62 -7.32 -32.42 11.44
N GLY A 63 -7.34 -32.51 10.11
CA GLY A 63 -6.58 -31.64 9.22
C GLY A 63 -6.95 -30.15 9.37
N ALA A 64 -8.25 -29.84 9.48
CA ALA A 64 -8.73 -28.48 9.70
C ALA A 64 -8.29 -27.94 11.07
N ILE A 65 -8.36 -28.75 12.13
CA ILE A 65 -7.88 -28.39 13.47
C ILE A 65 -6.37 -28.13 13.44
N ALA A 66 -5.59 -28.99 12.80
CA ALA A 66 -4.14 -28.80 12.66
C ALA A 66 -3.81 -27.53 11.84
N PHE A 67 -4.57 -27.23 10.80
CA PHE A 67 -4.43 -26.01 10.01
C PHE A 67 -4.74 -24.76 10.84
N VAL A 68 -5.87 -24.75 11.56
CA VAL A 68 -6.24 -23.62 12.43
C VAL A 68 -5.21 -23.43 13.55
N GLY A 69 -4.76 -24.52 14.18
CA GLY A 69 -3.74 -24.48 15.22
C GLY A 69 -2.39 -23.94 14.73
N SER A 70 -1.89 -24.46 13.60
CA SER A 70 -0.64 -23.97 13.00
C SER A 70 -0.74 -22.52 12.52
N TYR A 71 -1.89 -22.11 11.97
CA TYR A 71 -2.14 -20.72 11.61
C TYR A 71 -2.22 -19.80 12.84
N GLY A 72 -2.80 -20.28 13.95
CA GLY A 72 -2.80 -19.56 15.23
C GLY A 72 -1.39 -19.33 15.78
N ILE A 73 -0.54 -20.36 15.75
CA ILE A 73 0.87 -20.26 16.13
C ILE A 73 1.61 -19.29 15.21
N TYR A 74 1.35 -19.34 13.91
CA TYR A 74 1.85 -18.37 12.95
C TYR A 74 1.46 -16.95 13.39
N LEU A 75 0.17 -16.64 13.55
CA LEU A 75 -0.27 -15.31 14.00
C LEU A 75 0.41 -14.84 15.30
N LEU A 76 0.62 -15.72 16.27
CA LEU A 76 1.35 -15.39 17.50
C LEU A 76 2.81 -15.01 17.25
N ILE A 77 3.53 -15.79 16.43
CA ILE A 77 4.91 -15.45 16.01
C ILE A 77 4.94 -14.11 15.28
N GLY A 78 3.95 -13.86 14.42
CA GLY A 78 3.78 -12.57 13.73
C GLY A 78 3.62 -11.41 14.69
N LEU A 79 2.80 -11.58 15.74
CA LEU A 79 2.53 -10.53 16.73
C LEU A 79 3.81 -10.16 17.50
N ILE A 80 4.60 -11.17 17.90
CA ILE A 80 5.85 -10.97 18.64
C ILE A 80 6.95 -10.39 17.75
N SER A 81 7.01 -10.81 16.48
CA SER A 81 8.05 -10.37 15.53
C SER A 81 7.72 -9.06 14.83
N ALA A 82 6.45 -8.64 14.76
CA ALA A 82 6.01 -7.42 14.06
C ALA A 82 6.73 -6.15 14.52
N PRO A 83 6.98 -5.90 15.84
CA PRO A 83 7.73 -4.74 16.29
C PRO A 83 9.18 -4.74 15.79
N TYR A 84 9.84 -5.91 15.81
CA TYR A 84 11.22 -6.05 15.35
C TYR A 84 11.34 -5.86 13.83
N ILE A 85 10.40 -6.44 13.08
CA ILE A 85 10.32 -6.28 11.61
C ILE A 85 9.99 -4.82 11.27
N ALA A 86 9.07 -4.19 11.98
CA ALA A 86 8.74 -2.77 11.82
C ALA A 86 9.96 -1.88 12.04
N TYR A 87 10.70 -2.10 13.14
CA TYR A 87 11.92 -1.35 13.43
C TYR A 87 13.00 -1.54 12.36
N LYS A 88 13.21 -2.79 11.90
CA LYS A 88 14.17 -3.07 10.82
C LYS A 88 13.74 -2.39 9.51
N ARG A 89 12.47 -2.50 9.12
CA ARG A 89 11.91 -1.87 7.91
C ARG A 89 11.95 -0.35 7.99
N GLU A 90 11.73 0.24 9.16
CA GLU A 90 11.90 1.68 9.39
C GLU A 90 13.35 2.06 9.05
N LYS A 91 14.32 1.46 9.73
CA LYS A 91 15.76 1.75 9.57
C LYS A 91 16.24 1.61 8.12
N GLU A 92 15.73 0.62 7.39
CA GLU A 92 16.07 0.38 5.98
C GLU A 92 15.41 1.40 5.02
N LYS A 93 14.20 1.85 5.32
CA LYS A 93 13.44 2.74 4.42
C LYS A 93 13.70 4.23 4.67
N GLY A 94 13.89 4.63 5.93
CA GLY A 94 13.97 6.03 6.33
C GLY A 94 14.07 6.22 7.83
N ASN A 95 13.81 7.44 8.29
CA ASN A 95 13.83 7.79 9.71
C ASN A 95 12.64 8.70 10.05
N PHE A 96 12.12 8.56 11.26
CA PHE A 96 11.13 9.50 11.80
C PHE A 96 11.78 10.65 12.58
N PHE A 97 11.35 11.87 12.28
CA PHE A 97 11.62 13.09 13.03
C PHE A 97 10.30 13.64 13.56
N GLY A 98 9.97 13.35 14.83
CA GLY A 98 8.64 13.67 15.37
C GLY A 98 7.54 12.90 14.62
N ASN A 99 6.59 13.62 14.04
CA ASN A 99 5.46 13.05 13.28
C ASN A 99 5.74 12.91 11.78
N ARG A 100 6.95 13.28 11.35
CA ARG A 100 7.39 13.23 9.96
C ARG A 100 8.28 12.03 9.70
N PHE A 101 7.91 11.19 8.73
CA PHE A 101 8.77 10.16 8.17
C PHE A 101 9.52 10.68 6.97
N VAL A 102 10.85 10.49 6.94
CA VAL A 102 11.71 10.90 5.83
C VAL A 102 12.40 9.66 5.27
N TYR A 103 12.27 9.42 3.96
CA TYR A 103 12.94 8.30 3.30
C TYR A 103 14.43 8.59 3.12
N HIS A 104 15.27 7.54 3.21
CA HIS A 104 16.70 7.67 2.85
C HIS A 104 16.89 7.96 1.36
N LEU A 105 16.05 7.35 0.53
CA LEU A 105 15.99 7.56 -0.91
C LEU A 105 14.55 7.88 -1.33
N PRO A 106 14.33 8.81 -2.28
CA PRO A 106 12.99 9.21 -2.69
C PRO A 106 12.24 7.99 -3.24
N ARG A 107 11.07 7.70 -2.66
CA ARG A 107 10.31 6.52 -3.01
C ARG A 107 9.46 6.79 -4.23
N HIS A 108 9.65 6.00 -5.29
CA HIS A 108 8.78 6.03 -6.45
C HIS A 108 7.35 5.62 -6.08
N ILE A 109 6.37 6.44 -6.47
CA ILE A 109 4.94 6.19 -6.22
C ILE A 109 4.24 5.84 -7.53
N TYR A 110 4.45 6.65 -8.56
CA TYR A 110 3.63 6.61 -9.74
C TYR A 110 4.41 7.05 -10.98
N THR A 111 4.13 6.41 -12.10
CA THR A 111 4.60 6.84 -13.42
C THR A 111 3.43 6.83 -14.37
N THR A 112 3.32 7.90 -15.14
CA THR A 112 2.34 8.00 -16.22
C THR A 112 2.96 8.67 -17.44
N ILE A 113 2.36 8.43 -18.60
CA ILE A 113 2.68 9.10 -19.86
C ILE A 113 1.50 10.05 -20.12
N ILE A 114 1.81 11.33 -20.26
CA ILE A 114 0.85 12.39 -20.54
C ILE A 114 0.98 12.72 -22.02
N LYS A 115 -0.10 12.52 -22.77
CA LYS A 115 -0.16 12.89 -24.19
C LYS A 115 -0.69 14.31 -24.35
N PRO A 116 -0.40 15.01 -25.46
CA PRO A 116 -0.99 16.31 -25.74
C PRO A 116 -2.53 16.30 -25.71
N THR A 117 -3.15 15.19 -26.12
CA THR A 117 -4.59 14.95 -26.08
C THR A 117 -5.17 14.89 -24.66
N ASP A 118 -4.33 14.74 -23.64
CA ASP A 118 -4.73 14.62 -22.23
C ASP A 118 -4.77 15.99 -21.54
N HIS A 119 -4.80 17.08 -22.32
CA HIS A 119 -4.95 18.44 -21.82
C HIS A 119 -6.16 18.54 -20.88
N GLU A 120 -5.93 19.10 -19.69
CA GLU A 120 -6.90 19.22 -18.59
C GLU A 120 -7.42 17.93 -17.95
N GLN A 121 -6.91 16.76 -18.34
CA GLN A 121 -7.35 15.51 -17.70
C GLN A 121 -6.87 15.41 -16.25
N LEU A 122 -7.72 14.77 -15.43
CA LEU A 122 -7.46 14.48 -14.03
C LEU A 122 -6.98 13.03 -13.88
N THR A 123 -5.80 12.85 -13.29
CA THR A 123 -5.28 11.51 -12.95
C THR A 123 -5.22 11.34 -11.44
N THR A 124 -5.90 10.33 -10.91
CA THR A 124 -5.85 10.00 -9.48
C THR A 124 -4.84 8.90 -9.22
N PHE A 125 -3.97 9.08 -8.23
CA PHE A 125 -3.04 8.04 -7.78
C PHE A 125 -3.18 7.79 -6.27
N VAL A 126 -2.88 6.55 -5.86
CA VAL A 126 -2.98 6.09 -4.47
C VAL A 126 -1.59 5.95 -3.85
N ILE A 127 -1.41 6.53 -2.67
CA ILE A 127 -0.17 6.44 -1.89
C ILE A 127 -0.36 5.36 -0.82
N LYS A 128 0.36 4.25 -0.98
CA LYS A 128 0.22 3.10 -0.09
C LYS A 128 0.96 3.25 1.25
N ASP A 129 2.00 4.07 1.25
CA ASP A 129 2.96 4.13 2.35
C ASP A 129 2.66 5.24 3.38
N ALA A 130 1.83 6.23 3.02
CA ALA A 130 1.51 7.39 3.88
C ALA A 130 0.18 7.18 4.61
N GLU A 131 0.09 7.67 5.85
CA GLU A 131 -1.15 7.61 6.62
C GLU A 131 -2.24 8.53 6.04
N PRO A 132 -3.54 8.21 6.20
CA PRO A 132 -4.64 9.08 5.77
C PRO A 132 -4.48 10.51 6.29
N ASN A 133 -4.85 11.52 5.48
CA ASN A 133 -4.73 12.95 5.81
C ASN A 133 -3.30 13.49 6.06
N SER A 134 -2.27 12.70 5.74
CA SER A 134 -0.87 13.15 5.90
C SER A 134 -0.51 14.26 4.91
N LEU A 135 0.39 15.14 5.33
CA LEU A 135 1.09 16.05 4.44
C LEU A 135 2.26 15.30 3.79
N VAL A 136 2.26 15.18 2.46
CA VAL A 136 3.24 14.40 1.71
C VAL A 136 4.09 15.31 0.85
N SER A 137 5.41 15.16 0.91
CA SER A 137 6.38 15.87 0.08
C SER A 137 6.70 15.05 -1.17
N PHE A 138 6.33 15.59 -2.32
CA PHE A 138 6.52 15.01 -3.65
C PHE A 138 7.65 15.69 -4.40
N ASP A 139 8.29 14.92 -5.27
CA ASP A 139 9.22 15.38 -6.30
C ASP A 139 8.78 14.83 -7.65
N PHE A 140 8.60 15.76 -8.60
CA PHE A 140 8.08 15.47 -9.93
C PHE A 140 9.23 15.53 -10.93
N LYS A 141 9.54 14.39 -11.53
CA LYS A 141 10.56 14.27 -12.58
C LYS A 141 9.90 14.09 -13.93
N TYR A 142 10.37 14.88 -14.90
CA TYR A 142 9.83 14.96 -16.24
C TYR A 142 10.86 14.49 -17.26
N THR A 143 10.40 13.78 -18.29
CA THR A 143 11.20 13.43 -19.46
C THR A 143 10.33 13.63 -20.70
N GLY A 144 10.73 14.56 -21.58
CA GLY A 144 9.93 15.01 -22.73
C GLY A 144 9.72 16.53 -22.76
N GLY A 145 8.88 16.99 -23.68
CA GLY A 145 8.61 18.41 -23.96
C GLY A 145 7.38 18.96 -23.24
N LEU A 146 7.36 19.00 -21.90
CA LEU A 146 6.20 19.51 -21.18
C LEU A 146 6.13 21.05 -21.10
N GLY A 147 4.93 21.57 -21.37
CA GLY A 147 4.38 22.75 -20.72
C GLY A 147 3.52 22.32 -19.51
N TYR A 148 4.07 22.44 -18.30
CA TYR A 148 3.41 22.49 -16.98
C TYR A 148 2.39 21.40 -16.55
N VAL A 149 2.57 20.76 -15.38
CA VAL A 149 1.55 19.93 -14.70
C VAL A 149 1.17 20.60 -13.39
N SER A 150 -0.10 20.55 -12.97
CA SER A 150 -0.53 21.01 -11.64
C SER A 150 -0.98 19.82 -10.81
N VAL A 151 -0.80 19.88 -9.49
CA VAL A 151 -1.31 18.83 -8.59
C VAL A 151 -2.31 19.44 -7.64
N VAL A 152 -3.49 18.82 -7.57
CA VAL A 152 -4.61 19.29 -6.76
C VAL A 152 -4.80 18.33 -5.59
N GLY A 153 -4.53 18.81 -4.38
CA GLY A 153 -4.83 18.11 -3.13
C GLY A 153 -6.31 18.23 -2.75
N SER A 154 -6.84 17.27 -2.00
CA SER A 154 -8.26 17.16 -1.64
C SER A 154 -8.72 18.07 -0.48
N SER A 155 -7.91 19.02 -0.01
CA SER A 155 -8.36 19.93 1.06
C SER A 155 -8.72 21.29 0.49
N ASP A 156 -9.81 21.88 0.97
CA ASP A 156 -10.19 23.28 0.76
C ASP A 156 -9.05 24.28 1.09
N TYR A 157 -7.99 23.83 1.76
CA TYR A 157 -6.76 24.58 2.04
C TYR A 157 -5.73 24.61 0.88
N VAL A 158 -5.92 23.79 -0.17
CA VAL A 158 -5.09 23.76 -1.39
C VAL A 158 -5.91 24.26 -2.59
N ARG A 159 -7.00 25.00 -2.33
CA ARG A 159 -7.73 25.73 -3.38
C ARG A 159 -6.89 26.83 -4.03
N ASP A 160 -5.85 27.32 -3.34
CA ASP A 160 -5.06 28.47 -3.77
C ASP A 160 -3.55 28.21 -3.96
N SER A 161 -3.11 26.95 -4.09
CA SER A 161 -1.77 26.69 -4.68
C SER A 161 -1.87 26.54 -6.20
N THR A 162 -2.45 27.53 -6.86
CA THR A 162 -2.22 27.85 -8.28
C THR A 162 -0.79 28.37 -8.45
N GLN A 163 0.21 27.64 -7.94
CA GLN A 163 1.59 27.86 -8.36
C GLN A 163 1.74 27.18 -9.71
N ALA A 164 1.39 27.93 -10.76
CA ALA A 164 1.88 27.73 -12.11
C ALA A 164 3.40 27.94 -12.13
N ALA A 165 4.13 27.03 -11.50
CA ALA A 165 5.57 27.03 -11.49
C ALA A 165 6.05 25.96 -12.47
N SER A 166 7.06 26.29 -13.27
CA SER A 166 7.83 25.30 -14.04
C SER A 166 8.29 24.19 -13.08
N LEU A 167 7.53 23.08 -12.99
CA LEU A 167 7.76 22.02 -12.02
C LEU A 167 9.04 21.21 -12.27
N ARG A 168 9.90 21.59 -13.23
CA ARG A 168 11.24 20.99 -13.38
C ARG A 168 12.01 21.16 -12.07
N GLY A 169 12.05 20.09 -11.27
CA GLY A 169 12.82 20.01 -10.03
C GLY A 169 12.19 20.69 -8.81
N GLN A 170 10.89 20.98 -8.82
CA GLN A 170 10.23 21.52 -7.62
C GLN A 170 9.66 20.42 -6.72
N GLN A 171 9.98 20.53 -5.44
CA GLN A 171 9.37 19.75 -4.37
C GLN A 171 8.07 20.40 -3.94
N VAL A 172 6.96 19.66 -3.96
CA VAL A 172 5.65 20.16 -3.55
C VAL A 172 5.15 19.35 -2.37
N SER A 173 4.67 20.00 -1.32
CA SER A 173 4.04 19.33 -0.19
C SER A 173 2.52 19.43 -0.31
N LEU A 174 1.83 18.30 -0.36
CA LEU A 174 0.38 18.24 -0.54
C LEU A 174 -0.26 17.30 0.47
N ARG A 175 -1.45 17.68 0.93
CA ARG A 175 -2.25 16.86 1.83
C ARG A 175 -3.04 15.82 1.03
N ILE A 176 -2.89 14.55 1.41
CA ILE A 176 -3.66 13.45 0.82
C ILE A 176 -5.01 13.27 1.51
N ASP A 177 -5.97 12.66 0.81
CA ASP A 177 -7.30 12.42 1.36
C ASP A 177 -7.32 11.26 2.39
N LYS A 178 -8.50 10.98 2.95
CA LYS A 178 -8.73 9.86 3.88
C LYS A 178 -8.49 8.48 3.27
N LYS A 179 -8.49 8.38 1.93
CA LYS A 179 -8.26 7.17 1.15
C LYS A 179 -6.81 7.10 0.63
N CYS A 180 -5.94 7.99 1.11
CA CYS A 180 -4.56 8.16 0.67
C CYS A 180 -4.42 8.44 -0.83
N LYS A 181 -5.36 9.17 -1.42
CA LYS A 181 -5.39 9.57 -2.83
C LYS A 181 -4.95 11.02 -3.00
N ALA A 182 -4.32 11.27 -4.15
CA ALA A 182 -4.03 12.60 -4.66
C ALA A 182 -4.37 12.66 -6.15
N THR A 183 -4.75 13.84 -6.63
CA THR A 183 -5.18 14.06 -8.02
C THR A 183 -4.24 15.02 -8.73
N LEU A 184 -3.79 14.64 -9.91
CA LEU A 184 -2.99 15.46 -10.82
C LEU A 184 -3.92 16.10 -11.83
N LYS A 185 -3.81 17.41 -12.05
CA LYS A 185 -4.38 18.06 -13.23
C LYS A 185 -3.25 18.34 -14.22
N CYS A 186 -3.25 17.59 -15.32
CA CYS A 186 -2.22 17.74 -16.34
C CYS A 186 -2.57 18.92 -17.25
N PHE A 187 -1.61 19.80 -17.49
CA PHE A 187 -1.67 20.73 -18.61
C PHE A 187 -0.59 20.30 -19.60
N THR A 188 -0.87 20.49 -20.88
CA THR A 188 0.04 20.14 -21.96
C THR A 188 0.03 21.30 -22.94
N ALA A 189 1.19 21.61 -23.52
CA ALA A 189 1.24 22.58 -24.60
C ALA A 189 0.63 21.95 -25.86
N PRO A 190 -0.09 22.71 -26.69
CA PRO A 190 -0.52 22.22 -27.99
C PRO A 190 0.72 21.82 -28.81
N TYR A 191 0.67 20.63 -29.42
CA TYR A 191 1.76 20.04 -30.23
C TYR A 191 3.04 19.65 -29.46
N SER A 192 2.99 19.46 -28.14
CA SER A 192 4.13 18.90 -27.39
C SER A 192 4.37 17.42 -27.71
N ASP A 193 5.57 16.92 -27.44
CA ASP A 193 5.81 15.47 -27.42
C ASP A 193 5.14 14.82 -26.19
N ASP A 194 4.90 13.51 -26.28
CA ASP A 194 4.52 12.67 -25.14
C ASP A 194 5.49 12.88 -23.98
N THR A 195 4.96 13.11 -22.78
CA THR A 195 5.79 13.37 -21.61
C THR A 195 5.62 12.32 -20.54
N GLN A 196 6.74 11.75 -20.11
CA GLN A 196 6.78 10.85 -18.97
C GLN A 196 6.85 11.65 -17.66
N LEU A 197 5.85 11.47 -16.81
CA LEU A 197 5.83 11.97 -15.44
C LEU A 197 6.20 10.84 -14.47
N ARG A 198 7.20 11.07 -13.63
CA ARG A 198 7.55 10.19 -12.51
C ARG A 198 7.41 10.95 -11.20
N ILE A 199 6.64 10.38 -10.27
CA ILE A 199 6.35 10.97 -8.97
C ILE A 199 7.10 10.19 -7.90
N TYR A 200 7.91 10.91 -7.14
CA TYR A 200 8.64 10.39 -6.01
C TYR A 200 8.15 11.06 -4.72
N MET A 201 8.20 10.35 -3.61
CA MET A 201 7.90 10.87 -2.28
C MET A 201 9.17 10.87 -1.43
N HIS A 202 9.45 12.02 -0.84
CA HIS A 202 10.61 12.22 0.04
C HIS A 202 10.24 12.03 1.51
N SER A 203 9.07 12.50 1.90
CA SER A 203 8.61 12.42 3.28
C SER A 203 7.10 12.51 3.38
N TRP A 204 6.53 12.04 4.47
CA TRP A 204 5.15 12.31 4.84
C TRP A 204 5.05 12.61 6.34
N GLU A 205 4.07 13.42 6.72
CA GLU A 205 3.85 13.86 8.09
C GLU A 205 2.38 13.73 8.45
N TYR A 206 2.09 13.06 9.56
CA TYR A 206 0.73 12.97 10.10
C TYR A 206 0.51 14.09 11.13
N GLN A 207 -0.69 14.68 11.15
CA GLN A 207 -1.11 15.58 12.22
C GLN A 207 -1.79 14.76 13.32
N GLU A 208 -1.41 15.01 14.57
CA GLU A 208 -2.14 14.54 15.76
C GLU A 208 -3.48 15.27 15.92
#